data_AF-A0A9X3WS05-F1
#
_entry.id   AF-A0A9X3WS05-F1
#
_cell.length_a   1.000
_cell.length_b   1.000
_cell.length_c   1.000
_cell.angle_alpha   90.00
_cell.angle_beta   90.00
_cell.angle_gamma   90.00
#
_symmetry.space_group_name_H-M   'P 1'
#
loop_
_entity.id
_entity.type
_entity.pdbx_description
1 polymer ?
#
loop_
_entity_poly.entity_id
_entity_poly.type
_entity_poly.pdbx_seq_one_letter_code
_entity_poly.pdbx_strand_id
1 'polypeptide(L)' 'MLSSKKIKREEVDEQLLDTIFTLKSEWMNLKSIIERSFEPSEIGLYDLSVAEAKYFFLLREARHRKISALR' A
#
# COMPACT_ATOMS: atom_id res chain seq x y z
N MET A 1 32.78 -11.93 10.59
CA MET A 1 31.55 -12.34 11.31
C MET A 1 30.37 -11.57 10.74
N LEU A 2 29.63 -12.15 9.78
CA LEU A 2 28.39 -11.58 9.30
C LEU A 2 27.28 -12.07 10.23
N SER A 3 27.03 -11.34 11.30
CA SER A 3 25.89 -11.61 12.17
C SER A 3 24.62 -11.32 11.36
N SER A 4 23.93 -12.38 10.93
CA SER A 4 22.61 -12.28 10.32
C SER A 4 21.69 -11.59 11.31
N LYS A 5 21.40 -10.29 11.08
CA LYS A 5 20.44 -9.54 11.89
C LYS A 5 19.12 -10.32 11.89
N LYS A 6 18.75 -10.86 13.04
CA LYS A 6 17.49 -11.58 13.22
C LYS A 6 16.37 -10.54 13.12
N ILE A 7 15.72 -10.47 11.96
CA ILE A 7 14.59 -9.58 11.72
C ILE A 7 13.49 -9.95 12.73
N LYS A 8 13.02 -8.95 13.48
CA LYS A 8 11.93 -9.15 14.44
C LYS A 8 10.61 -9.09 13.70
N ARG A 9 9.69 -10.00 14.04
CA ARG A 9 8.35 -10.05 13.43
C ARG A 9 7.60 -8.72 13.58
N GLU A 10 7.70 -8.11 14.76
CA GLU A 10 7.09 -6.81 15.08
C GLU A 10 7.56 -5.71 14.12
N GLU A 11 8.86 -5.65 13.82
CA GLU A 11 9.43 -4.65 12.91
C GLU A 11 8.90 -4.82 11.47
N VAL A 12 8.70 -6.07 11.02
CA VAL A 12 8.09 -6.36 9.71
C VAL A 12 6.62 -5.99 9.69
N ASP A 13 5.91 -6.25 10.80
CA ASP A 13 4.49 -5.95 10.92
C ASP A 13 4.25 -4.43 10.97
N GLU A 14 5.14 -3.65 11.63
CA GLU A 14 5.16 -2.18 11.58
C GLU A 14 5.43 -1.67 10.17
N GLN A 15 6.46 -2.20 9.48
CA GLN A 15 6.76 -1.83 8.10
C GLN A 15 5.58 -2.12 7.15
N LEU A 16 4.88 -3.24 7.36
CA LEU A 16 3.68 -3.57 6.59
C LEU A 16 2.59 -2.52 6.79
N LEU A 17 2.32 -2.12 8.04
CA LEU A 17 1.34 -1.09 8.34
C LEU A 17 1.71 0.26 7.72
N ASP A 18 2.96 0.70 7.88
CA ASP A 18 3.45 1.95 7.28
C ASP A 18 3.29 1.93 5.76
N THR A 19 3.64 0.80 5.11
CA THR A 19 3.48 0.63 3.67
C THR A 19 2.00 0.70 3.24
N ILE A 20 1.08 0.12 4.02
CA ILE A 20 -0.37 0.20 3.75
C ILE A 20 -0.83 1.67 3.77
N PHE A 21 -0.36 2.48 4.72
CA PHE A 21 -0.72 3.90 4.79
C PHE A 21 -0.14 4.70 3.62
N THR A 22 1.09 4.43 3.22
CA THR A 22 1.70 5.04 2.04
C THR A 22 0.90 4.72 0.77
N LEU A 23 0.61 3.45 0.52
CA LEU A 23 -0.15 3.02 -0.65
C LEU A 23 -1.57 3.58 -0.66
N LYS A 24 -2.20 3.72 0.50
CA LYS A 24 -3.50 4.40 0.61
C LYS A 24 -3.40 5.85 0.16
N SER A 25 -2.38 6.57 0.61
CA SER A 25 -2.16 7.97 0.22
C SER A 25 -1.92 8.09 -1.29
N GLU A 26 -1.06 7.25 -1.86
CA GLU A 26 -0.79 7.18 -3.29
C GLU A 26 -2.07 6.93 -4.10
N TRP A 27 -2.83 5.91 -3.73
CA TRP A 27 -4.08 5.58 -4.40
C TRP A 27 -5.08 6.73 -4.35
N MET A 28 -5.28 7.34 -3.18
CA MET A 28 -6.21 8.47 -3.03
C MET A 28 -5.76 9.71 -3.81
N ASN A 29 -4.45 9.96 -3.88
CA ASN A 29 -3.90 11.06 -4.68
C ASN A 29 -4.15 10.83 -6.18
N LEU A 30 -3.81 9.64 -6.70
CA LEU A 30 -4.07 9.29 -8.10
C LEU A 30 -5.57 9.35 -8.43
N LYS A 31 -6.42 8.82 -7.53
CA LYS A 31 -7.86 8.85 -7.68
C LYS A 31 -8.40 10.28 -7.80
N SER A 32 -7.94 11.18 -6.92
CA SER A 32 -8.31 12.60 -6.95
C SER A 32 -7.91 13.30 -8.25
N ILE A 33 -6.73 12.97 -8.79
CA ILE A 33 -6.27 13.52 -10.08
C ILE A 33 -7.18 13.03 -11.21
N ILE A 34 -7.46 11.73 -11.28
CA ILE A 34 -8.30 11.13 -12.33
C ILE A 34 -9.74 11.68 -12.25
N GLU A 35 -10.32 11.79 -11.06
CA GLU A 35 -11.68 12.33 -10.85
C GLU A 35 -11.82 13.79 -11.29
N ARG A 36 -10.72 14.56 -11.26
CA ARG A 36 -10.69 15.97 -11.70
C ARG A 36 -10.27 16.13 -13.16
N SER A 37 -9.90 15.05 -13.84
CA SER A 37 -9.46 15.07 -15.23
C SER A 37 -10.67 15.06 -16.16
N PHE A 38 -10.72 15.98 -17.12
CA PHE A 38 -11.76 15.98 -18.16
C PHE A 38 -11.62 14.74 -19.08
N GLU A 39 -10.38 14.39 -19.42
CA GLU A 39 -10.04 13.18 -20.17
C GLU A 39 -8.77 12.56 -19.55
N PRO A 40 -8.93 11.56 -18.66
CA PRO A 40 -7.78 10.87 -18.08
C PRO A 40 -7.07 10.02 -19.13
N SER A 41 -5.74 10.02 -19.10
CA SER A 41 -4.94 9.18 -20.01
C SER A 41 -5.06 7.70 -19.64
N GLU A 42 -4.88 6.82 -20.64
CA GLU A 42 -4.87 5.37 -20.41
C GLU A 42 -3.80 4.95 -19.39
N ILE A 43 -2.63 5.59 -19.43
CA ILE A 43 -1.55 5.36 -18.47
C ILE A 43 -1.99 5.77 -17.06
N GLY A 44 -2.67 6.92 -16.91
CA GLY A 44 -3.17 7.37 -15.61
C GLY A 44 -4.23 6.42 -15.03
N LEU A 45 -5.12 5.89 -15.86
CA LEU A 45 -6.10 4.87 -15.46
C LEU A 45 -5.42 3.55 -15.08
N TYR A 46 -4.39 3.14 -15.83
CA TYR A 46 -3.58 1.98 -15.51
C TYR A 46 -2.88 2.15 -14.14
N ASP A 47 -2.20 3.28 -13.92
CA ASP A 47 -1.50 3.56 -12.67
C ASP A 47 -2.46 3.58 -11.47
N LEU A 48 -3.65 4.16 -11.64
CA LEU A 48 -4.71 4.14 -10.63
C LEU A 48 -5.09 2.69 -10.27
N SER A 49 -5.30 1.83 -11.26
CA SER A 49 -5.66 0.42 -11.05
C SER A 49 -4.55 -0.37 -10.34
N VAL A 50 -3.29 -0.10 -10.66
CA VAL A 50 -2.13 -0.73 -10.03
C VAL A 50 -1.99 -0.28 -8.58
N ALA A 51 -2.15 1.02 -8.30
CA ALA A 51 -2.11 1.54 -6.94
C ALA A 51 -3.21 0.95 -6.05
N GLU A 52 -4.43 0.85 -6.59
CA GLU A 52 -5.56 0.19 -5.93
C GLU A 52 -5.25 -1.27 -5.60
N ALA A 53 -4.77 -2.04 -6.58
CA ALA A 53 -4.44 -3.45 -6.40
C ALA A 53 -3.36 -3.67 -5.33
N LYS A 54 -2.31 -2.84 -5.31
CA LYS A 54 -1.25 -2.90 -4.29
C LYS A 54 -1.80 -2.66 -2.89
N TYR A 55 -2.63 -1.62 -2.71
CA TYR A 55 -3.23 -1.30 -1.42
C TYR A 55 -4.10 -2.45 -0.89
N PHE A 56 -5.02 -2.96 -1.72
CA PHE A 56 -5.89 -4.06 -1.31
C PHE A 56 -5.15 -5.37 -1.08
N PHE A 57 -4.08 -5.63 -1.84
CA PHE A 57 -3.22 -6.78 -1.60
C PHE A 57 -2.61 -6.74 -0.19
N LEU A 58 -1.99 -5.62 0.22
CA LEU A 58 -1.41 -5.53 1.56
C LEU A 58 -2.45 -5.54 2.69
N LEU A 59 -3.66 -5.03 2.46
CA LEU A 59 -4.76 -5.20 3.41
C LEU A 59 -5.12 -6.67 3.63
N ARG A 60 -5.09 -7.50 2.58
CA ARG A 60 -5.30 -8.95 2.69
C ARG A 60 -4.17 -9.59 3.48
N GLU A 61 -2.93 -9.22 3.21
CA GLU A 61 -1.76 -9.73 3.96
C GLU A 61 -1.82 -9.36 5.44
N ALA A 62 -2.19 -8.12 5.78
CA ALA A 62 -2.38 -7.71 7.18
C ALA A 62 -3.46 -8.56 7.88
N ARG A 63 -4.57 -8.85 7.17
CA ARG A 63 -5.61 -9.75 7.68
C ARG A 63 -5.10 -11.17 7.89
N HIS A 64 -4.33 -11.72 6.95
CA HIS A 64 -3.72 -13.05 7.08
C HIS A 64 -2.77 -13.12 8.30
N ARG A 65 -2.07 -12.02 8.59
CA ARG A 65 -1.17 -11.90 9.76
C ARG A 65 -1.88 -11.55 11.06
N LYS A 66 -3.20 -11.29 11.02
CA LYS A 66 -4.04 -10.83 12.16
C LYS A 66 -3.56 -9.51 12.77
N ILE A 67 -3.04 -8.61 11.95
CA ILE A 67 -2.63 -7.28 12.35
C ILE A 67 -3.83 -6.35 12.19
N SER A 68 -4.19 -5.63 13.25
CA SER A 68 -5.22 -4.60 13.16
C SER A 68 -4.63 -3.36 12.49
N ALA A 69 -5.24 -2.91 11.38
CA ALA A 69 -4.88 -1.66 10.72
C ALA A 69 -5.55 -0.43 11.38
N LEU A 70 -6.26 -0.62 12.50
CA LEU A 70 -6.78 0.48 13.32
C LEU A 70 -5.65 0.96 14.23
N ARG A 71 -5.03 2.08 13.84
CA ARG A 71 -4.22 2.91 14.73
C ARG A 71 -5.00 4.17 15.06
#